data_AF-A0A7S2AEA8-F1
#
_entry.id   AF-A0A7S2AEA8-F1
#
_cell.length_a   1.000
_cell.length_b   1.000
_cell.length_c   1.000
_cell.angle_alpha   90.00
_cell.angle_beta   90.00
_cell.angle_gamma   90.00
#
_symmetry.space_group_name_H-M   'P 1'
#
loop_
_entity.id
_entity.type
_entity.pdbx_description
1 polymer ?
#
loop_
_entity_poly.entity_id
_entity_poly.type
_entity_poly.pdbx_seq_one_letter_code
_entity_poly.pdbx_strand_id
1 'polypeptide(L)'
;KMFMGGVLGPSGRKRYNERLGLSLAEEKLTILDILAAADLILDVDLGVRALQVDDIDAMNNKRLRCVGEVFQEWTDGWLTSVLDKVGSLPIVVDATQSTGFLSQTAVKPMLETFRTRLWSENNWQLSDDTNPLTEVMQARRVSQVGDQGLDKIKRI
;
A
#
# COMPACT_ATOMS: atom_id res chain seq x y z
N LYS A 1 -11.38 1.53 13.97
CA LYS A 1 -10.06 2.16 14.21
C LYS A 1 -9.70 2.93 12.94
N MET A 2 -9.86 4.25 12.96
CA MET A 2 -9.53 5.15 11.85
C MET A 2 -8.02 5.05 11.59
N PHE A 3 -7.61 4.81 10.34
CA PHE A 3 -6.21 4.90 9.91
C PHE A 3 -5.72 6.36 10.06
N MET A 4 -5.38 6.78 11.27
CA MET A 4 -4.65 8.03 11.54
C MET A 4 -3.14 7.76 11.42
N GLY A 5 -2.72 7.44 10.20
CA GLY A 5 -1.32 7.25 9.85
C GLY A 5 -1.05 7.84 8.48
N GLY A 6 -1.13 9.16 8.35
CA GLY A 6 -0.82 9.89 7.11
C GLY A 6 0.67 9.90 6.81
N VAL A 7 1.23 8.72 6.52
CA VAL A 7 2.62 8.53 6.10
C VAL A 7 2.66 8.52 4.58
N LEU A 8 3.41 9.43 3.97
CA LEU A 8 3.52 9.55 2.51
C LEU A 8 4.51 8.53 1.91
N GLY A 9 5.35 7.92 2.74
CA GLY A 9 6.50 7.12 2.31
C GLY A 9 7.55 7.95 1.57
N PRO A 10 8.73 7.38 1.26
CA PRO A 10 9.85 8.12 0.70
C PRO A 10 9.55 8.67 -0.71
N SER A 11 8.91 7.87 -1.55
CA SER A 11 8.54 8.29 -2.91
C SER A 11 7.40 9.30 -2.94
N GLY A 12 6.41 9.15 -2.05
CA GLY A 12 5.31 10.11 -1.94
C GLY A 12 5.81 11.46 -1.45
N ARG A 13 6.70 11.46 -0.44
CA ARG A 13 7.29 12.71 0.08
C ARG A 13 8.09 13.46 -0.98
N LYS A 14 8.91 12.75 -1.75
CA LYS A 14 9.70 13.34 -2.84
C LYS A 14 8.80 14.04 -3.86
N ARG A 15 7.74 13.36 -4.33
CA ARG A 15 6.80 13.95 -5.31
C ARG A 15 6.02 15.14 -4.73
N TYR A 16 5.62 15.05 -3.47
CA TYR A 16 4.89 16.13 -2.80
C TYR A 16 5.75 17.40 -2.68
N ASN A 17 7.01 17.23 -2.28
CA ASN A 17 8.00 18.29 -2.22
C ASN A 17 8.26 18.92 -3.60
N GLU A 18 8.45 18.10 -4.64
CA GLU A 18 8.67 18.57 -6.01
C GLU A 18 7.48 19.37 -6.53
N ARG A 19 6.25 18.96 -6.22
CA ARG A 19 5.02 19.66 -6.68
C ARG A 19 4.77 20.95 -5.91
N LEU A 20 4.97 20.96 -4.59
CA LEU A 20 4.69 22.11 -3.74
C LEU A 20 5.89 23.08 -3.61
N GLY A 21 7.07 22.72 -4.12
CA GLY A 21 8.30 23.50 -3.95
C GLY A 21 8.84 23.47 -2.52
N LEU A 22 8.54 22.41 -1.75
CA LEU A 22 8.96 22.25 -0.36
C LEU A 22 10.24 21.41 -0.26
N SER A 23 10.99 21.57 0.83
CA SER A 23 12.23 20.83 1.11
C SER A 23 12.21 20.15 2.49
N LEU A 24 11.05 19.63 2.90
CA LEU A 24 10.90 18.95 4.19
C LEU A 24 11.30 17.47 4.10
N ALA A 25 11.94 16.95 5.15
CA ALA A 25 12.40 15.57 5.23
C ALA A 25 11.41 14.63 5.95
N GLU A 26 10.37 15.16 6.60
CA GLU A 26 9.41 14.36 7.36
C GLU A 26 8.49 13.55 6.45
N GLU A 27 8.45 12.23 6.65
CA GLU A 27 7.58 11.31 5.88
C GLU A 27 6.10 11.39 6.29
N LYS A 28 5.80 12.12 7.37
CA LYS A 28 4.42 12.37 7.83
C LYS A 28 3.90 13.66 7.20
N LEU A 29 2.58 13.73 7.05
CA LEU A 29 1.92 14.95 6.61
C LEU A 29 2.06 16.05 7.68
N THR A 30 2.57 17.21 7.27
CA THR A 30 2.74 18.38 8.14
C THR A 30 1.67 19.44 7.86
N ILE A 31 1.53 20.42 8.76
CA ILE A 31 0.60 21.55 8.55
C ILE A 31 1.02 22.40 7.33
N LEU A 32 2.33 22.51 7.09
CA LEU A 32 2.89 23.23 5.94
C LEU A 32 2.49 22.59 4.61
N ASP A 33 2.46 21.25 4.57
CA ASP A 33 2.01 20.49 3.40
C ASP A 33 0.56 20.85 3.03
N ILE A 34 -0.32 20.96 4.03
CA ILE A 34 -1.73 21.29 3.84
C ILE A 34 -1.89 22.73 3.35
N LEU A 35 -1.16 23.68 3.95
CA LEU A 35 -1.23 25.09 3.59
C LEU A 35 -0.72 25.33 2.16
N ALA A 36 0.44 24.75 1.81
CA ALA A 36 0.98 24.85 0.47
C ALA A 36 0.10 24.16 -0.59
N ALA A 37 -0.57 23.05 -0.23
CA ALA A 37 -1.54 22.42 -1.12
C ALA A 37 -2.79 23.29 -1.34
N ALA A 38 -3.28 23.97 -0.31
CA ALA A 38 -4.41 24.90 -0.43
C ALA A 38 -4.05 26.10 -1.32
N ASP A 39 -2.86 26.69 -1.12
CA ASP A 39 -2.34 27.77 -1.97
C ASP A 39 -2.21 27.32 -3.42
N LEU A 40 -1.71 26.10 -3.67
CA LEU A 40 -1.61 25.55 -5.03
C LEU A 40 -2.98 25.38 -5.69
N ILE A 41 -4.02 24.95 -4.96
CA ILE A 41 -5.37 24.83 -5.50
C ILE A 41 -5.93 26.20 -5.88
N LEU A 42 -5.73 27.22 -5.02
CA LEU A 42 -6.16 28.59 -5.30
C LEU A 42 -5.44 29.19 -6.51
N ASP A 43 -4.13 28.96 -6.62
CA ASP A 43 -3.31 29.43 -7.75
C ASP A 43 -3.78 28.84 -9.09
N VAL A 44 -4.23 27.57 -9.09
CA VAL A 44 -4.79 26.90 -10.28
C VAL A 44 -6.16 27.47 -10.64
N ASP A 45 -7.03 27.70 -9.66
CA ASP A 45 -8.37 28.25 -9.88
C ASP A 45 -8.35 29.70 -10.40
N LEU A 46 -7.45 30.52 -9.84
CA LEU A 46 -7.27 31.93 -10.22
C LEU A 46 -6.45 32.10 -11.52
N GLY A 47 -5.83 31.03 -12.03
CA GLY A 47 -4.97 31.08 -13.22
C GLY A 47 -3.71 31.94 -13.08
N VAL A 48 -3.30 32.22 -11.84
CA VAL A 48 -2.19 33.14 -11.50
C VAL A 48 -0.84 32.50 -11.75
N ARG A 49 -0.74 31.18 -11.59
CA ARG A 49 0.43 30.42 -12.05
C ARG A 49 0.17 29.88 -13.45
N ALA A 50 1.19 29.95 -14.31
CA ALA A 50 1.30 29.08 -15.49
C ALA A 50 1.54 27.61 -15.10
N LEU A 51 0.91 27.15 -14.00
CA LEU A 51 1.03 25.79 -13.52
C LEU A 51 0.09 24.94 -14.36
N GLN A 52 0.69 24.03 -15.12
CA GLN A 52 -0.08 23.06 -15.87
C GLN A 52 -0.83 22.15 -14.90
N VAL A 53 -2.13 21.96 -15.14
CA VAL A 53 -2.93 20.94 -14.48
C VAL A 53 -2.28 19.58 -14.77
N ASP A 54 -2.11 18.75 -13.74
CA ASP A 54 -1.46 17.46 -13.90
C ASP A 54 -2.33 16.52 -14.74
N ASP A 55 -1.69 15.88 -15.71
CA ASP A 55 -2.31 14.81 -16.49
C ASP A 55 -2.29 13.51 -15.67
N ILE A 56 -3.48 12.95 -15.44
CA ILE A 56 -3.67 11.70 -14.69
C ILE A 56 -3.11 10.51 -15.47
N ASP A 57 -3.06 10.59 -16.80
CA ASP A 57 -2.58 9.50 -17.65
C ASP A 57 -1.06 9.47 -17.85
N ALA A 58 -0.37 10.55 -17.46
CA ALA A 58 1.07 10.61 -17.52
C ALA A 58 1.72 9.52 -16.64
N MET A 59 2.63 8.75 -17.23
CA MET A 59 3.29 7.62 -16.55
C MET A 59 4.16 8.04 -15.37
N ASN A 60 4.58 9.31 -15.31
CA ASN A 60 5.27 9.88 -14.15
C ASN A 60 4.38 9.88 -12.89
N ASN A 61 3.06 9.98 -13.05
CA ASN A 61 2.09 9.99 -11.96
C ASN A 61 1.62 8.58 -11.59
N LYS A 62 1.90 7.58 -12.44
CA LYS A 62 1.62 6.17 -12.16
C LYS A 62 2.80 5.51 -11.46
N ARG A 63 2.53 4.57 -10.55
CA ARG A 63 3.55 3.75 -9.88
C ARG A 63 3.22 2.28 -10.13
N LEU A 64 4.23 1.52 -10.55
CA LEU A 64 4.11 0.07 -10.62
C LEU A 64 4.27 -0.51 -9.22
N ARG A 65 3.38 -1.44 -8.89
CA ARG A 65 3.45 -2.23 -7.68
C ARG A 65 3.80 -3.66 -8.02
N CYS A 66 4.80 -4.20 -7.35
CA CYS A 66 5.25 -5.58 -7.56
C CYS A 66 4.64 -6.54 -6.53
N VAL A 67 4.66 -7.84 -6.82
CA VAL A 67 4.18 -8.90 -5.91
C VAL A 67 4.87 -8.84 -4.55
N GLY A 68 6.17 -8.51 -4.52
CA GLY A 68 6.94 -8.38 -3.28
C GLY A 68 6.42 -7.27 -2.35
N GLU A 69 6.00 -6.12 -2.90
CA GLU A 69 5.46 -5.01 -2.11
C GLU A 69 4.09 -5.37 -1.53
N VAL A 70 3.24 -6.03 -2.34
CA VAL A 70 1.94 -6.55 -1.87
C VAL A 70 2.14 -7.55 -0.74
N PHE A 71 3.11 -8.46 -0.89
CA PHE A 71 3.41 -9.45 0.13
C PHE A 71 3.94 -8.81 1.42
N GLN A 72 4.79 -7.78 1.32
CA GLN A 72 5.27 -7.00 2.46
C GLN A 72 4.11 -6.30 3.20
N GLU A 73 3.19 -5.67 2.48
CA GLU A 73 1.99 -5.06 3.07
C GLU A 73 1.14 -6.10 3.81
N TRP A 74 1.00 -7.32 3.28
CA TRP A 74 0.29 -8.40 3.93
C TRP A 74 1.01 -8.91 5.18
N THR A 75 2.34 -9.08 5.13
CA THR A 75 3.12 -9.51 6.29
C THR A 75 3.07 -8.46 7.41
N ASP A 76 3.17 -7.18 7.08
CA ASP A 76 3.14 -6.09 8.05
C ASP A 76 1.76 -5.97 8.69
N GLY A 77 0.69 -6.08 7.88
CA GLY A 77 -0.69 -6.13 8.37
C GLY A 77 -0.96 -7.33 9.28
N TRP A 78 -0.37 -8.49 8.97
CA TRP A 78 -0.47 -9.67 9.82
C TRP A 78 0.30 -9.49 11.14
N LEU A 79 1.55 -9.01 11.08
CA LEU A 79 2.40 -8.78 12.26
C LEU A 79 1.77 -7.79 13.22
N THR A 80 1.24 -6.67 12.71
CA THR A 80 0.52 -5.68 13.53
C THR A 80 -0.71 -6.28 14.19
N SER A 81 -1.47 -7.13 13.47
CA SER A 81 -2.63 -7.84 14.03
C SER A 81 -2.24 -8.85 15.13
N VAL A 82 -1.08 -9.50 15.01
CA VAL A 82 -0.57 -10.41 16.05
C VAL A 82 -0.09 -9.62 17.26
N LEU A 83 0.65 -8.53 17.05
CA LEU A 83 1.12 -7.66 18.12
C LEU A 83 -0.03 -7.07 18.94
N ASP A 84 -1.09 -6.60 18.27
CA ASP A 84 -2.31 -6.10 18.94
C ASP A 84 -2.95 -7.18 19.83
N LYS A 85 -2.99 -8.43 19.35
CA LYS A 85 -3.55 -9.56 20.12
C LYS A 85 -2.67 -9.95 21.31
N VAL A 86 -1.35 -10.04 21.12
CA VAL A 86 -0.40 -10.38 22.18
C VAL A 86 -0.33 -9.28 23.24
N GLY A 87 -0.37 -8.00 22.84
CA GLY A 87 -0.39 -6.87 23.77
C GLY A 87 -1.70 -6.73 24.55
N SER A 88 -2.80 -7.34 24.07
CA SER A 88 -4.11 -7.31 24.73
C SER A 88 -4.36 -8.45 25.73
N LEU A 89 -3.48 -9.45 25.79
CA LEU A 89 -3.61 -10.58 26.71
C LEU A 89 -2.77 -10.32 27.98
N PRO A 90 -3.33 -10.45 29.19
CA PRO A 90 -2.53 -10.42 30.41
C PRO A 90 -1.55 -11.60 30.35
N ILE A 91 -0.26 -11.28 30.31
CA ILE A 91 0.80 -12.29 30.28
C ILE A 91 0.86 -12.96 31.67
N VAL A 92 0.08 -14.02 31.87
CA VAL A 92 0.29 -14.94 32.99
C VAL A 92 1.49 -15.81 32.60
N VAL A 93 2.69 -15.36 32.97
CA VAL A 93 3.92 -16.14 32.79
C VAL A 93 3.96 -17.19 33.90
N ASP A 94 3.53 -18.41 33.59
CA ASP A 94 3.76 -19.56 34.47
C ASP A 94 5.22 -20.00 34.29
N ALA A 95 6.09 -19.59 35.20
CA ALA A 95 7.55 -19.68 35.08
C ALA A 95 8.13 -21.13 35.15
N THR A 96 7.28 -22.15 35.21
CA THR A 96 7.67 -23.56 35.40
C THR A 96 7.66 -24.38 34.11
N GLN A 97 6.99 -23.91 33.06
CA GLN A 97 7.00 -24.60 31.77
C GLN A 97 8.00 -23.91 30.85
N SER A 98 9.14 -24.57 30.61
CA SER A 98 10.02 -24.30 29.48
C SER A 98 9.14 -24.12 28.25
N THR A 99 8.95 -22.87 27.83
CA THR A 99 8.21 -22.50 26.63
C THR A 99 9.08 -22.85 25.43
N GLY A 100 9.21 -24.16 25.18
CA GLY A 100 9.54 -24.73 23.88
C GLY A 100 8.36 -24.49 22.94
N PHE A 101 8.05 -23.21 22.73
CA PHE A 101 6.85 -22.71 22.06
C PHE A 101 7.28 -21.69 21.01
N LEU A 102 8.29 -22.02 20.19
CA LEU A 102 8.13 -21.80 18.75
C LEU A 102 7.02 -22.74 18.26
N SER A 103 5.83 -22.50 18.79
CA SER A 103 4.70 -23.38 18.60
C SER A 103 4.17 -23.12 17.22
N GLN A 104 4.04 -24.20 16.47
CA GLN A 104 3.43 -24.29 15.15
C GLN A 104 2.04 -23.61 15.07
N THR A 105 1.48 -23.19 16.21
CA THR A 105 0.27 -22.39 16.37
C THR A 105 0.36 -20.99 15.76
N ALA A 106 1.54 -20.35 15.66
CA ALA A 106 1.65 -19.01 15.06
C ALA A 106 1.64 -19.02 13.52
N VAL A 107 2.06 -20.11 12.88
CA VAL A 107 2.17 -20.21 11.41
C VAL A 107 0.81 -20.45 10.74
N LYS A 108 -0.07 -21.21 11.38
CA LYS A 108 -1.44 -21.49 10.89
C LYS A 108 -2.28 -20.22 10.62
N PRO A 109 -2.38 -19.25 11.54
CA PRO A 109 -3.16 -18.03 11.29
C PRO A 109 -2.53 -17.14 10.20
N MET A 110 -1.20 -17.16 10.05
CA MET A 110 -0.53 -16.45 8.95
C MET A 110 -0.96 -17.00 7.59
N LEU A 111 -0.88 -18.33 7.44
CA LEU A 111 -1.28 -18.99 6.20
C LEU A 111 -2.75 -18.74 5.87
N GLU A 112 -3.63 -18.75 6.88
CA GLU A 112 -5.05 -18.46 6.66
C GLU A 112 -5.28 -17.02 6.20
N THR A 113 -4.62 -16.03 6.81
CA THR A 113 -4.73 -14.63 6.37
C THR A 113 -4.25 -14.44 4.94
N PHE A 114 -3.15 -15.09 4.54
CA PHE A 114 -2.67 -15.04 3.16
C PHE A 114 -3.61 -15.75 2.21
N ARG A 115 -4.13 -16.91 2.60
CA ARG A 115 -5.12 -17.63 1.81
C ARG A 115 -6.34 -16.76 1.55
N THR A 116 -6.93 -16.15 2.59
CA THR A 116 -8.09 -15.25 2.42
C THR A 116 -7.77 -14.10 1.46
N ARG A 117 -6.59 -13.48 1.60
CA ARG A 117 -6.15 -12.38 0.72
C ARG A 117 -5.98 -12.81 -0.73
N LEU A 118 -5.34 -13.97 -0.97
CA LEU A 118 -5.16 -14.53 -2.32
C LEU A 118 -6.50 -14.79 -3.01
N TRP A 119 -7.51 -15.24 -2.27
CA TRP A 119 -8.84 -15.48 -2.84
C TRP A 119 -9.64 -14.19 -3.06
N SER A 120 -9.41 -13.14 -2.28
CA SER A 120 -10.08 -11.85 -2.48
C SER A 120 -9.46 -10.99 -3.59
N GLU A 121 -8.17 -11.18 -3.86
CA GLU A 121 -7.41 -10.28 -4.74
C GLU A 121 -7.71 -10.56 -6.22
N ASN A 122 -8.26 -9.57 -6.93
CA ASN A 122 -8.59 -9.66 -8.36
C ASN A 122 -7.37 -9.81 -9.29
N ASN A 123 -6.16 -9.60 -8.77
CA ASN A 123 -4.91 -9.65 -9.53
C ASN A 123 -4.23 -11.03 -9.50
N TRP A 124 -4.68 -11.95 -8.65
CA TRP A 124 -4.17 -13.32 -8.63
C TRP A 124 -4.94 -14.17 -9.65
N GLN A 125 -4.31 -14.46 -10.79
CA GLN A 125 -4.92 -15.22 -11.88
C GLN A 125 -4.17 -16.53 -12.09
N LEU A 126 -4.90 -17.59 -12.44
CA LEU A 126 -4.31 -18.88 -12.81
C LEU A 126 -3.42 -18.69 -14.05
N SER A 127 -2.26 -19.33 -14.06
CA SER A 127 -1.34 -19.31 -15.21
C SER A 127 -2.01 -19.92 -16.44
N ASP A 128 -1.86 -19.26 -17.59
CA ASP A 128 -2.27 -19.74 -18.90
C ASP A 128 -1.09 -20.45 -19.57
N ASP A 129 -1.06 -21.77 -19.40
CA ASP A 129 0.02 -22.63 -19.87
C ASP A 129 -0.24 -23.18 -21.30
N THR A 130 -1.04 -22.48 -22.10
CA THR A 130 -1.34 -22.92 -23.48
C THR A 130 -0.10 -22.89 -24.39
N ASN A 131 0.81 -21.92 -24.22
CA ASN A 131 2.11 -21.90 -24.88
C ASN A 131 3.15 -21.12 -24.02
N PRO A 132 4.47 -21.26 -24.25
CA PRO A 132 5.46 -20.54 -23.45
C PRO A 132 5.39 -19.00 -23.62
N LEU A 133 4.76 -18.52 -24.69
CA LEU A 133 4.56 -17.08 -24.91
C LEU A 133 3.44 -16.52 -24.02
N THR A 134 2.36 -17.27 -23.79
CA THR A 134 1.21 -16.87 -22.97
C THR A 134 1.63 -16.77 -21.51
N GLU A 135 2.44 -17.72 -21.04
CA GLU A 135 3.02 -17.69 -19.70
C GLU A 135 3.85 -16.41 -19.49
N VAL A 136 4.76 -16.10 -20.42
CA VAL A 136 5.61 -14.90 -20.33
C VAL A 136 4.79 -13.61 -20.45
N MET A 137 3.78 -13.56 -21.32
CA MET A 137 2.91 -12.40 -21.48
C MET A 137 2.07 -12.15 -20.22
N GLN A 138 1.56 -13.21 -19.60
CA GLN A 138 0.82 -13.10 -18.33
C GLN A 138 1.72 -12.64 -17.19
N ALA A 139 2.93 -13.18 -17.08
CA ALA A 139 3.88 -12.79 -16.04
C ALA A 139 4.35 -11.33 -16.15
N ARG A 140 4.37 -10.76 -17.37
CA ARG A 140 4.72 -9.35 -17.64
C ARG A 140 3.53 -8.39 -17.67
N ARG A 141 2.32 -8.89 -17.43
CA ARG A 141 1.11 -8.09 -17.50
C ARG A 141 1.05 -7.09 -16.34
N VAL A 142 0.78 -5.83 -16.66
CA VAL A 142 0.48 -4.79 -15.68
C VAL A 142 -1.04 -4.57 -15.66
N SER A 143 -1.61 -4.55 -14.46
CA SER A 143 -3.04 -4.25 -14.24
C SER A 143 -3.17 -2.93 -13.49
N GLN A 144 -4.15 -2.11 -13.89
CA GLN A 144 -4.56 -0.91 -13.15
C GLN A 144 -5.72 -1.18 -12.19
N VAL A 145 -6.29 -2.39 -12.23
CA VAL A 145 -7.48 -2.80 -11.48
C VAL A 145 -7.06 -3.61 -10.25
N GLY A 146 -7.71 -3.40 -9.10
CA GLY A 146 -7.43 -4.17 -7.87
C GLY A 146 -7.83 -3.39 -6.61
N ASP A 147 -7.50 -3.94 -5.43
CA ASP A 147 -7.85 -3.37 -4.10
C ASP A 147 -7.36 -1.92 -3.91
N GLN A 148 -6.28 -1.54 -4.60
CA GLN A 148 -5.70 -0.19 -4.56
C GLN A 148 -5.62 0.48 -5.94
N GLY A 149 -6.39 -0.03 -6.90
CA GLY A 149 -6.43 0.43 -8.28
C GLY A 149 -7.74 1.09 -8.64
N LEU A 150 -8.03 1.16 -9.94
CA LEU A 150 -9.33 1.58 -10.44
C LEU A 150 -10.33 0.42 -10.34
N ASP A 151 -11.57 0.72 -9.97
CA ASP A 151 -12.66 -0.24 -10.10
C ASP A 151 -12.89 -0.60 -11.57
N LYS A 152 -13.19 -1.87 -11.85
CA LYS A 152 -13.49 -2.38 -13.21
C LYS A 152 -14.61 -1.62 -13.91
N ILE A 153 -15.42 -0.86 -13.16
CA ILE A 153 -16.57 -0.10 -13.64
C ILE A 153 -16.46 1.34 -13.12
N LYS A 154 -15.64 2.15 -13.77
CA LYS A 154 -16.02 3.56 -14.00
C LYS A 154 -16.56 3.62 -15.41
N ARG A 155 -17.88 3.37 -15.56
CA ARG A 155 -18.60 3.92 -16.72
C ARG A 155 -18.53 5.44 -16.55
N ILE A 156 -17.74 6.08 -17.39
CA ILE A 156 -18.02 7.45 -17.82
C ILE A 156 -19.20 7.35 -18.79
#